data_AF-A0A0N1HNV0-F1
#
_entry.id   AF-A0A0N1HNV0-F1
#
_cell.length_a   1.000
_cell.length_b   1.000
_cell.length_c   1.000
_cell.angle_alpha   90.00
_cell.angle_beta   90.00
_cell.angle_gamma   90.00
#
_symmetry.space_group_name_H-M   'P 1'
#
loop_
_entity.id
_entity.type
_entity.pdbx_description
1 polymer ?
#
loop_
_entity_poly.entity_id
_entity_poly.type
_entity_poly.pdbx_seq_one_letter_code
_entity_poly.pdbx_strand_id
1 'polypeptide(L)'
;MLRSRRLLFLLILLAIFATSVYLLRNQDSFEELPGLSNPLHDFTNPLRGHHAHEENPPLLPQRSLTHPIHRLITDAESTFQTVRARQSRSLADAVAEYRRRYKVPPPPHFDKWYNFAKRRGVELIDEYDTIYHALLPFWSLKPSVIRERTREAIGFDNALIAVMIRNGKVVKMDGGGEMYQWHRDATPVMLGNFIKYLPDMDLAFNIHDEPRVVVQADSLARHVSAGRKNMTLAYNSPSPRNSFSKRPSDLGDGMRIKDYRTTRFNKFAHQPTWSNSKLSCPLTSPARGCIDSDCHVNITAYSDQPLGFIRNTTAFSDICNSPSLEHIRLLRPPQRLRLSSFQDILYPSPWYYMDRVKYEPERDMPWAEKNATMYWRGSTTGGFSRDGGWRRQHRQQFLMKIQPQATSQILQYTPNTTSSTPEIGAWEVHSTPMTPYSKYFDIKFTFIGQCDPGDCDAQREYFGTTDPVNMFDAFQSRYLLDIDGNAFSGRYHAWLQSNSLVYKLAVFREWHDEWLKAWVHYVPLGLRGEEYVESVRYFEEEEGGQQEAKRIAKESKGWAEKVLRKEDLEVWYFRLLLEYGRLVDDEREDIGFGI
;
A
#
# COMPACT_ATOMS: atom_id res chain seq x y z
N MET A 1 -30.71 -15.69 70.57
CA MET A 1 -29.57 -15.32 69.69
C MET A 1 -29.95 -14.53 68.41
N LEU A 2 -31.18 -14.59 67.86
CA LEU A 2 -31.49 -13.93 66.57
C LEU A 2 -31.42 -12.39 66.53
N ARG A 3 -31.72 -11.66 67.63
CA ARG A 3 -31.75 -10.18 67.63
C ARG A 3 -30.36 -9.54 67.45
N SER A 4 -29.31 -10.11 68.05
CA SER A 4 -27.93 -9.59 67.93
C SER A 4 -27.39 -9.66 66.50
N ARG A 5 -27.66 -10.76 65.77
CA ARG A 5 -27.22 -10.91 64.37
C ARG A 5 -27.87 -9.88 63.43
N ARG A 6 -29.13 -9.52 63.63
CA ARG A 6 -29.82 -8.49 62.82
C ARG A 6 -29.25 -7.09 63.08
N LEU A 7 -28.90 -6.77 64.32
CA LEU A 7 -28.29 -5.49 64.68
C LEU A 7 -26.89 -5.34 64.06
N LEU A 8 -26.07 -6.40 64.11
CA LEU A 8 -24.75 -6.41 63.48
C LEU A 8 -24.81 -6.21 61.96
N PHE A 9 -25.78 -6.85 61.29
CA PHE A 9 -25.99 -6.70 59.84
C PHE A 9 -26.40 -5.28 59.45
N LEU A 10 -27.26 -4.63 60.25
CA LEU A 10 -27.67 -3.24 60.06
C LEU A 10 -26.50 -2.25 60.23
N LEU A 11 -25.63 -2.48 61.22
CA LEU A 11 -24.43 -1.68 61.44
C LEU A 11 -23.42 -1.82 60.30
N ILE A 12 -23.23 -3.03 59.75
CA ILE A 12 -22.36 -3.26 58.59
C ILE A 12 -22.92 -2.57 57.34
N LEU A 13 -24.23 -2.65 57.09
CA LEU A 13 -24.86 -1.95 55.96
C LEU A 13 -24.75 -0.42 56.07
N LEU A 14 -24.95 0.13 57.28
CA LEU A 14 -24.76 1.56 57.54
C LEU A 14 -23.30 2.00 57.35
N ALA A 15 -22.34 1.19 57.79
CA ALA A 15 -20.92 1.45 57.58
C ALA A 15 -20.57 1.46 56.09
N ILE A 16 -20.98 0.45 55.33
CA ILE A 16 -20.75 0.37 53.87
C ILE A 16 -21.40 1.57 53.16
N PHE A 17 -22.63 1.93 53.51
CA PHE A 17 -23.31 3.09 52.94
C PHE A 17 -22.57 4.40 53.23
N ALA A 18 -22.17 4.62 54.49
CA ALA A 18 -21.40 5.81 54.88
C ALA A 18 -20.03 5.88 54.18
N THR A 19 -19.32 4.76 54.05
CA THR A 19 -18.04 4.70 53.33
C THR A 19 -18.22 4.98 51.84
N SER A 20 -19.25 4.42 51.20
CA SER A 20 -19.57 4.72 49.79
C SER A 20 -19.90 6.19 49.56
N VAL A 21 -20.70 6.80 50.44
CA VAL A 21 -21.02 8.25 50.36
C VAL A 21 -19.78 9.11 50.61
N TYR A 22 -18.89 8.73 51.52
CA TYR A 22 -17.64 9.44 51.77
C TYR A 22 -16.69 9.37 50.56
N LEU A 23 -16.54 8.20 49.95
CA LEU A 23 -15.69 8.01 48.76
C LEU A 23 -16.23 8.74 47.52
N LEU A 24 -17.55 8.73 47.31
CA LEU A 24 -18.19 9.45 46.20
C LEU A 24 -18.14 10.98 46.39
N ARG A 25 -18.17 11.48 47.64
CA ARG A 25 -18.12 12.92 47.92
C ARG A 25 -16.70 13.52 47.80
N ASN A 26 -15.66 12.69 47.80
CA ASN A 26 -14.27 13.12 47.69
C ASN A 26 -13.72 13.09 46.23
N GLN A 27 -14.55 12.88 45.20
CA GLN A 27 -14.08 12.89 43.80
C GLN A 27 -14.04 14.29 43.16
N ASP A 28 -14.68 15.31 43.74
CA ASP A 28 -14.75 16.67 43.17
C ASP A 28 -13.67 17.61 43.75
N SER A 29 -12.44 17.13 43.94
CA SER A 29 -11.35 17.95 44.50
C SER A 29 -9.97 17.55 43.96
N PHE A 30 -9.72 17.93 42.72
CA PHE A 30 -8.37 18.15 42.19
C PHE A 30 -8.22 19.62 41.80
N GLU A 31 -7.86 20.44 42.78
CA GLU A 31 -7.36 21.80 42.54
C GLU A 31 -6.01 21.76 41.82
N GLU A 32 -5.75 22.77 40.99
CA GLU A 32 -4.49 22.93 40.28
C GLU A 32 -3.35 23.25 41.24
N LEU A 33 -2.27 22.46 41.20
CA LEU A 33 -1.01 22.78 41.88
C LEU A 33 -0.07 23.53 40.92
N PRO A 34 0.29 24.80 41.20
CA PRO A 34 1.23 25.54 40.37
C PRO A 34 2.68 25.12 40.66
N GLY A 35 3.48 24.96 39.60
CA GLY A 35 4.94 24.98 39.70
C GLY A 35 5.65 23.64 39.91
N LEU A 36 5.48 22.70 38.97
CA LEU A 36 6.49 21.66 38.71
C LEU A 36 6.86 21.69 37.21
N SER A 37 8.07 22.16 36.91
CA SER A 37 8.61 22.26 35.56
C SER A 37 8.81 20.86 34.96
N ASN A 38 7.92 20.50 34.04
CA ASN A 38 7.81 19.15 33.50
C ASN A 38 8.76 18.98 32.28
N PRO A 39 9.83 18.14 32.34
CA PRO A 39 10.79 17.99 31.25
C PRO A 39 10.30 17.03 30.15
N LEU A 40 9.05 17.21 29.72
CA LEU A 40 8.37 16.36 28.72
C LEU A 40 8.06 17.09 27.40
N HIS A 41 8.44 18.37 27.28
CA HIS A 41 8.16 19.17 26.08
C HIS A 41 9.11 18.90 24.89
N ASP A 42 10.17 18.10 25.07
CA ASP A 42 11.23 17.87 24.07
C ASP A 42 11.14 16.51 23.34
N PHE A 43 10.06 15.74 23.54
CA PHE A 43 9.79 14.53 22.75
C PHE A 43 8.92 14.80 21.51
N THR A 44 9.25 15.87 20.76
CA THR A 44 8.56 16.19 19.50
C THR A 44 9.31 15.69 18.26
N ASN A 45 8.86 14.52 17.79
CA ASN A 45 8.68 14.21 16.36
C ASN A 45 9.85 14.49 15.37
N PRO A 46 10.66 13.48 15.00
CA PRO A 46 11.68 13.58 13.95
C PRO A 46 11.14 13.66 12.50
N LEU A 47 9.85 13.96 12.30
CA LEU A 47 9.19 14.11 10.99
C LEU A 47 8.46 15.46 10.87
N ARG A 48 8.90 16.49 11.60
CA ARG A 48 8.35 17.86 11.44
C ARG A 48 8.96 18.59 10.24
N GLY A 49 8.59 18.16 9.04
CA GLY A 49 8.59 19.04 7.87
C GLY A 49 7.40 19.98 7.95
N HIS A 50 7.68 21.29 8.07
CA HIS A 50 6.82 22.47 7.89
C HIS A 50 5.28 22.36 8.03
N HIS A 51 4.75 23.16 8.98
CA HIS A 51 3.42 23.80 9.04
C HIS A 51 2.15 23.00 8.68
N ALA A 52 1.30 22.76 9.68
CA ALA A 52 -0.17 22.76 9.55
C ALA A 52 -0.85 22.79 10.94
N HIS A 53 -1.17 23.98 11.44
CA HIS A 53 -2.45 24.22 12.11
C HIS A 53 -3.13 25.29 11.26
N GLU A 54 -3.63 24.86 10.11
CA GLU A 54 -4.56 25.64 9.29
C GLU A 54 -5.87 24.86 9.24
N GLU A 55 -6.97 25.59 9.45
CA GLU A 55 -8.32 25.13 9.18
C GLU A 55 -8.37 24.67 7.72
N ASN A 56 -9.06 23.56 7.42
CA ASN A 56 -9.09 22.97 6.07
C ASN A 56 -9.37 24.05 5.02
N PRO A 57 -8.38 24.45 4.18
CA PRO A 57 -8.65 25.44 3.16
C PRO A 57 -9.68 24.83 2.20
N PRO A 58 -10.74 25.56 1.84
CA PRO A 58 -11.70 25.06 0.87
C PRO A 58 -10.97 24.70 -0.43
N LEU A 59 -11.45 23.68 -1.14
CA LEU A 59 -10.98 23.35 -2.49
C LEU A 59 -11.37 24.51 -3.42
N LEU A 60 -10.49 25.52 -3.49
CA LEU A 60 -10.76 26.79 -4.16
C LEU A 60 -11.00 26.56 -5.66
N PRO A 61 -11.94 27.31 -6.28
CA PRO A 61 -12.05 27.35 -7.74
C PRO A 61 -10.71 27.81 -8.32
N GLN A 62 -10.10 26.99 -9.17
CA GLN A 62 -8.78 27.28 -9.71
C GLN A 62 -8.90 28.34 -10.81
N ARG A 63 -8.50 29.57 -10.46
CA ARG A 63 -8.28 30.65 -11.43
C ARG A 63 -7.07 30.30 -12.31
N SER A 64 -7.33 29.58 -13.40
CA SER A 64 -6.32 29.17 -14.38
C SER A 64 -6.96 28.98 -15.74
N LEU A 65 -6.21 29.32 -16.79
CA LEU A 65 -6.54 28.93 -18.17
C LEU A 65 -6.37 27.42 -18.40
N THR A 66 -5.56 26.75 -17.57
CA THR A 66 -5.29 25.31 -17.68
C THR A 66 -6.16 24.49 -16.73
N HIS A 67 -6.66 23.35 -17.21
CA HIS A 67 -7.42 22.40 -16.41
C HIS A 67 -6.59 21.84 -15.23
N PRO A 68 -7.19 21.54 -14.05
CA PRO A 68 -6.46 20.98 -12.91
C PRO A 68 -5.63 19.72 -13.20
N ILE A 69 -6.12 18.83 -14.08
CA ILE A 69 -5.40 17.60 -14.47
C ILE A 69 -4.08 17.90 -15.19
N HIS A 70 -4.05 18.90 -16.09
CA HIS A 70 -2.83 19.32 -16.80
C HIS A 70 -1.69 19.69 -15.83
N ARG A 71 -2.04 20.34 -14.71
CA ARG A 71 -1.08 20.69 -13.67
C ARG A 71 -0.53 19.45 -12.96
N LEU A 72 -1.38 18.48 -12.60
CA LEU A 72 -0.95 17.24 -11.96
C LEU A 72 0.02 16.45 -12.84
N ILE A 73 -0.26 16.40 -14.15
CA ILE A 73 0.59 15.78 -15.18
C ILE A 73 1.94 16.50 -15.27
N THR A 74 1.94 17.83 -15.43
CA THR A 74 3.16 18.64 -15.54
C THR A 74 4.04 18.57 -14.28
N ASP A 75 3.44 18.67 -13.09
CA ASP A 75 4.14 18.57 -11.80
C ASP A 75 4.75 17.17 -11.61
N ALA A 76 4.01 16.10 -11.98
CA ALA A 76 4.48 14.72 -11.87
C ALA A 76 5.62 14.41 -12.84
N GLU A 77 5.56 14.92 -14.08
CA GLU A 77 6.63 14.77 -15.07
C GLU A 77 7.91 15.49 -14.66
N SER A 78 7.81 16.74 -14.21
CA SER A 78 8.94 17.49 -13.68
C SER A 78 9.62 16.76 -12.51
N THR A 79 8.81 16.24 -11.59
CA THR A 79 9.26 15.40 -10.47
C THR A 79 9.94 14.12 -10.96
N PHE A 80 9.36 13.44 -11.95
CA PHE A 80 9.90 12.18 -12.48
C PHE A 80 11.21 12.38 -13.25
N GLN A 81 11.34 13.42 -14.08
CA GLN A 81 12.62 13.73 -14.72
C GLN A 81 13.70 14.10 -13.69
N THR A 82 13.34 14.79 -12.61
CA THR A 82 14.26 15.06 -11.48
C THR A 82 14.73 13.75 -10.82
N VAL A 83 13.82 12.80 -10.58
CA VAL A 83 14.17 11.46 -10.08
C VAL A 83 15.09 10.72 -11.04
N ARG A 84 14.85 10.76 -12.35
CA ARG A 84 15.72 10.11 -13.35
C ARG A 84 17.09 10.78 -13.45
N ALA A 85 17.16 12.10 -13.40
CA ALA A 85 18.40 12.87 -13.54
C ALA A 85 19.39 12.64 -12.39
N ARG A 86 18.88 12.41 -11.16
CA ARG A 86 19.71 12.23 -9.95
C ARG A 86 20.28 10.81 -9.74
N GLN A 87 19.95 9.84 -10.59
CA GLN A 87 20.35 8.44 -10.37
C GLN A 87 21.87 8.24 -10.44
N SER A 88 22.38 7.41 -9.52
CA SER A 88 23.80 7.09 -9.33
C SER A 88 24.45 6.46 -10.56
N ARG A 89 25.57 7.04 -10.99
CA ARG A 89 26.27 6.65 -12.23
C ARG A 89 27.43 5.68 -12.00
N SER A 90 28.03 5.72 -10.81
CA SER A 90 29.08 4.82 -10.34
C SER A 90 28.67 4.08 -9.06
N LEU A 91 29.46 3.07 -8.68
CA LEU A 91 29.31 2.40 -7.37
C LEU A 91 29.56 3.38 -6.21
N ALA A 92 30.46 4.35 -6.39
CA ALA A 92 30.75 5.37 -5.38
C ALA A 92 29.54 6.28 -5.13
N ASP A 93 28.88 6.73 -6.18
CA ASP A 93 27.65 7.53 -6.08
C ASP A 93 26.56 6.73 -5.35
N ALA A 94 26.35 5.47 -5.74
CA ALA A 94 25.30 4.62 -5.16
C ALA A 94 25.55 4.33 -3.66
N VAL A 95 26.81 4.14 -3.24
CA VAL A 95 27.17 3.99 -1.82
C VAL A 95 26.99 5.31 -1.07
N ALA A 96 27.36 6.45 -1.66
CA ALA A 96 27.18 7.77 -1.06
C ALA A 96 25.70 8.13 -0.89
N GLU A 97 24.87 7.91 -1.91
CA GLU A 97 23.42 8.14 -1.88
C GLU A 97 22.73 7.19 -0.89
N TYR A 98 23.09 5.91 -0.87
CA TYR A 98 22.62 4.95 0.13
C TYR A 98 22.90 5.46 1.56
N ARG A 99 24.16 5.84 1.85
CA ARG A 99 24.55 6.34 3.17
C ARG A 99 23.83 7.65 3.51
N ARG A 100 23.69 8.56 2.53
CA ARG A 100 22.97 9.83 2.68
C ARG A 100 21.50 9.60 3.02
N ARG A 101 20.83 8.66 2.34
CA ARG A 101 19.39 8.40 2.46
C ARG A 101 19.03 7.55 3.68
N TYR A 102 19.65 6.38 3.83
CA TYR A 102 19.24 5.38 4.83
C TYR A 102 19.97 5.48 6.17
N LYS A 103 21.05 6.29 6.27
CA LYS A 103 21.86 6.45 7.49
C LYS A 103 22.37 5.11 8.06
N VAL A 104 22.85 4.25 7.18
CA VAL A 104 23.57 3.00 7.48
C VAL A 104 24.53 2.73 6.29
N PRO A 105 25.69 2.06 6.43
CA PRO A 105 26.43 1.54 5.27
C PRO A 105 25.56 0.54 4.50
N PRO A 106 25.76 0.34 3.20
CA PRO A 106 25.11 -0.75 2.47
C PRO A 106 25.46 -2.13 3.06
N PRO A 107 24.63 -3.17 2.85
CA PRO A 107 24.95 -4.53 3.30
C PRO A 107 26.17 -5.11 2.55
N PRO A 108 26.83 -6.15 3.08
CA PRO A 108 27.85 -6.89 2.33
C PRO A 108 27.33 -7.34 0.94
N HIS A 109 28.24 -7.45 -0.03
CA HIS A 109 27.94 -7.75 -1.44
C HIS A 109 27.10 -6.68 -2.18
N PHE A 110 26.99 -5.45 -1.67
CA PHE A 110 26.35 -4.34 -2.38
C PHE A 110 27.00 -4.06 -3.75
N ASP A 111 28.31 -4.26 -3.91
CA ASP A 111 29.00 -4.20 -5.20
C ASP A 111 28.50 -5.28 -6.17
N LYS A 112 28.19 -6.50 -5.68
CA LYS A 112 27.66 -7.59 -6.52
C LYS A 112 26.24 -7.24 -6.97
N TRP A 113 25.43 -6.66 -6.09
CA TRP A 113 24.10 -6.14 -6.42
C TRP A 113 24.17 -4.99 -7.44
N TYR A 114 25.01 -3.98 -7.22
CA TYR A 114 25.18 -2.86 -8.14
C TYR A 114 25.62 -3.32 -9.53
N ASN A 115 26.64 -4.18 -9.60
CA ASN A 115 27.09 -4.77 -10.86
C ASN A 115 26.05 -5.69 -11.51
N PHE A 116 25.11 -6.26 -10.75
CA PHE A 116 23.98 -7.03 -11.28
C PHE A 116 22.92 -6.09 -11.87
N ALA A 117 22.54 -5.03 -11.14
CA ALA A 117 21.61 -3.99 -11.57
C ALA A 117 22.08 -3.28 -12.87
N LYS A 118 23.35 -2.84 -12.91
CA LYS A 118 23.91 -2.17 -14.10
C LYS A 118 23.97 -3.08 -15.32
N ARG A 119 24.34 -4.37 -15.17
CA ARG A 119 24.37 -5.33 -16.29
C ARG A 119 23.00 -5.69 -16.83
N ARG A 120 21.95 -5.64 -16.00
CA ARG A 120 20.56 -5.83 -16.43
C ARG A 120 19.90 -4.53 -16.94
N GLY A 121 20.59 -3.40 -16.84
CA GLY A 121 20.10 -2.11 -17.32
C GLY A 121 18.93 -1.57 -16.50
N VAL A 122 19.02 -1.60 -15.17
CA VAL A 122 18.02 -0.98 -14.29
C VAL A 122 18.14 0.55 -14.38
N GLU A 123 17.00 1.22 -14.61
CA GLU A 123 16.91 2.68 -14.75
C GLU A 123 17.00 3.41 -13.39
N LEU A 124 16.38 2.87 -12.33
CA LEU A 124 16.29 3.48 -11.01
C LEU A 124 17.14 2.72 -9.98
N ILE A 125 18.42 3.12 -9.87
CA ILE A 125 19.42 2.50 -8.98
C ILE A 125 19.21 2.88 -7.50
N ASP A 126 18.66 4.05 -7.21
CA ASP A 126 18.62 4.60 -5.85
C ASP A 126 17.24 4.52 -5.18
N GLU A 127 16.19 4.18 -5.93
CA GLU A 127 14.80 4.19 -5.45
C GLU A 127 14.40 2.81 -4.91
N TYR A 128 14.65 2.58 -3.61
CA TYR A 128 14.39 1.33 -2.87
C TYR A 128 13.88 1.59 -1.44
N ASP A 129 13.28 2.75 -1.20
CA ASP A 129 12.91 3.25 0.14
C ASP A 129 11.86 2.35 0.79
N THR A 130 11.04 1.68 -0.01
CA THR A 130 10.01 0.72 0.43
C THR A 130 10.61 -0.48 1.15
N ILE A 131 11.76 -1.00 0.68
CA ILE A 131 12.50 -2.06 1.38
C ILE A 131 12.94 -1.53 2.75
N TYR A 132 13.53 -0.33 2.76
CA TYR A 132 14.04 0.27 3.99
C TYR A 132 12.93 0.52 5.02
N HIS A 133 11.83 1.13 4.61
CA HIS A 133 10.68 1.41 5.46
C HIS A 133 9.95 0.14 5.95
N ALA A 134 9.99 -0.96 5.19
CA ALA A 134 9.44 -2.24 5.64
C ALA A 134 10.33 -2.94 6.69
N LEU A 135 11.66 -2.86 6.55
CA LEU A 135 12.59 -3.53 7.46
C LEU A 135 12.91 -2.72 8.73
N LEU A 136 12.71 -1.39 8.73
CA LEU A 136 13.06 -0.50 9.85
C LEU A 136 12.48 -0.92 11.23
N PRO A 137 11.20 -1.34 11.38
CA PRO A 137 10.70 -1.78 12.69
C PRO A 137 11.45 -3.00 13.23
N PHE A 138 11.89 -3.91 12.36
CA PHE A 138 12.57 -5.15 12.72
C PHE A 138 13.99 -4.92 13.26
N TRP A 139 14.66 -3.83 12.89
CA TRP A 139 15.98 -3.47 13.43
C TRP A 139 16.00 -3.30 14.96
N SER A 140 14.84 -3.07 15.58
CA SER A 140 14.71 -3.03 17.05
C SER A 140 14.81 -4.39 17.74
N LEU A 141 14.56 -5.49 17.03
CA LEU A 141 14.62 -6.86 17.56
C LEU A 141 16.02 -7.42 17.43
N LYS A 142 16.44 -8.30 18.34
CA LYS A 142 17.68 -9.07 18.16
C LYS A 142 17.55 -9.99 16.93
N PRO A 143 18.61 -10.18 16.13
CA PRO A 143 18.57 -11.04 14.94
C PRO A 143 18.03 -12.45 15.21
N SER A 144 18.50 -13.08 16.30
CA SER A 144 18.01 -14.38 16.78
C SER A 144 16.51 -14.44 17.09
N VAL A 145 15.90 -13.34 17.57
CA VAL A 145 14.45 -13.25 17.82
C VAL A 145 13.65 -13.18 16.51
N ILE A 146 14.22 -12.57 15.46
CA ILE A 146 13.61 -12.58 14.12
C ILE A 146 13.64 -14.01 13.58
N ARG A 147 14.80 -14.68 13.62
CA ARG A 147 14.94 -16.09 13.19
C ARG A 147 14.03 -17.04 13.96
N GLU A 148 13.91 -16.86 15.29
CA GLU A 148 12.99 -17.65 16.11
C GLU A 148 11.53 -17.46 15.72
N ARG A 149 11.08 -16.20 15.52
CA ARG A 149 9.70 -15.91 15.09
C ARG A 149 9.41 -16.43 13.69
N THR A 150 10.39 -16.39 12.78
CA THR A 150 10.27 -17.04 11.46
C THR A 150 10.06 -18.54 11.61
N ARG A 151 10.86 -19.23 12.44
CA ARG A 151 10.72 -20.67 12.72
C ARG A 151 9.38 -21.03 13.37
N GLU A 152 8.92 -20.24 14.35
CA GLU A 152 7.60 -20.39 14.97
C GLU A 152 6.47 -20.25 13.94
N ALA A 153 6.59 -19.29 13.01
CA ALA A 153 5.59 -19.05 11.98
C ALA A 153 5.51 -20.21 10.96
N ILE A 154 6.64 -20.66 10.41
CA ILE A 154 6.67 -21.76 9.41
C ILE A 154 6.48 -23.14 10.02
N GLY A 155 6.72 -23.30 11.32
CA GLY A 155 6.59 -24.57 12.06
C GLY A 155 5.18 -24.94 12.51
N PHE A 156 4.18 -24.17 12.09
CA PHE A 156 2.76 -24.43 12.35
C PHE A 156 1.97 -24.16 11.05
N ASP A 157 0.81 -24.80 10.88
CA ASP A 157 -0.07 -24.54 9.72
C ASP A 157 -0.70 -23.15 9.77
N ASN A 158 0.10 -22.18 9.33
CA ASN A 158 -0.20 -20.76 9.24
C ASN A 158 -0.36 -20.32 7.78
N ALA A 159 -0.75 -21.23 6.87
CA ALA A 159 -0.88 -20.93 5.44
C ALA A 159 0.38 -20.20 4.88
N LEU A 160 1.52 -20.85 5.10
CA LEU A 160 2.87 -20.36 4.76
C LEU A 160 3.56 -21.30 3.78
N ILE A 161 4.41 -20.72 2.92
CA ILE A 161 5.51 -21.40 2.25
C ILE A 161 6.80 -21.07 2.98
N ALA A 162 7.47 -22.09 3.49
CA ALA A 162 8.80 -21.98 4.06
C ALA A 162 9.86 -22.10 2.95
N VAL A 163 10.93 -21.31 3.02
CA VAL A 163 12.09 -21.42 2.14
C VAL A 163 13.36 -21.34 2.95
N MET A 164 14.21 -22.37 2.84
CA MET A 164 15.46 -22.46 3.59
C MET A 164 16.62 -22.30 2.63
N ILE A 165 17.36 -21.19 2.76
CA ILE A 165 18.56 -20.89 1.99
C ILE A 165 19.78 -21.31 2.82
N ARG A 166 20.63 -22.17 2.26
CA ARG A 166 21.88 -22.65 2.88
C ARG A 166 22.98 -22.77 1.82
N ASN A 167 24.17 -22.26 2.13
CA ASN A 167 25.35 -22.27 1.27
C ASN A 167 25.05 -21.74 -0.16
N GLY A 168 24.28 -20.65 -0.26
CA GLY A 168 23.90 -20.05 -1.54
C GLY A 168 22.97 -20.90 -2.41
N LYS A 169 22.17 -21.80 -1.81
CA LYS A 169 21.15 -22.62 -2.49
C LYS A 169 19.88 -22.72 -1.66
N VAL A 170 18.73 -22.90 -2.33
CA VAL A 170 17.50 -23.36 -1.65
C VAL A 170 17.65 -24.85 -1.36
N VAL A 171 17.63 -25.25 -0.08
CA VAL A 171 17.75 -26.67 0.33
C VAL A 171 16.40 -27.31 0.67
N LYS A 172 15.41 -26.51 1.05
CA LYS A 172 14.04 -26.96 1.30
C LYS A 172 13.05 -25.86 0.97
N MET A 173 11.94 -26.26 0.34
CA MET A 173 10.71 -25.49 0.28
C MET A 173 9.55 -26.38 0.68
N ASP A 174 8.61 -25.84 1.46
CA ASP A 174 7.51 -26.61 2.04
C ASP A 174 6.31 -25.72 2.32
N GLY A 175 5.15 -26.30 2.60
CA GLY A 175 3.92 -25.59 2.94
C GLY A 175 3.17 -25.01 1.75
N GLY A 176 1.99 -24.45 2.02
CA GLY A 176 1.06 -23.91 1.03
C GLY A 176 0.18 -24.92 0.29
N GLY A 177 0.40 -26.23 0.43
CA GLY A 177 -0.39 -27.27 -0.24
C GLY A 177 -0.22 -27.29 -1.77
N GLU A 178 -1.02 -28.10 -2.46
CA GLU A 178 -0.87 -28.36 -3.90
C GLU A 178 -1.18 -27.12 -4.76
N MET A 179 -2.22 -26.35 -4.41
CA MET A 179 -2.65 -25.14 -5.14
C MET A 179 -1.53 -24.09 -5.31
N TYR A 180 -0.53 -24.08 -4.43
CA TYR A 180 0.60 -23.15 -4.46
C TYR A 180 1.92 -23.80 -4.90
N GLN A 181 1.88 -24.98 -5.51
CA GLN A 181 3.07 -25.61 -6.12
C GLN A 181 3.77 -24.66 -7.10
N TRP A 182 3.02 -23.97 -7.96
CA TRP A 182 3.58 -22.98 -8.90
C TRP A 182 4.40 -21.87 -8.24
N HIS A 183 4.07 -21.49 -6.99
CA HIS A 183 4.83 -20.51 -6.23
C HIS A 183 6.13 -21.15 -5.72
N ARG A 184 6.07 -22.41 -5.29
CA ARG A 184 7.26 -23.18 -4.92
C ARG A 184 8.20 -23.43 -6.10
N ASP A 185 7.67 -23.63 -7.30
CA ASP A 185 8.46 -23.83 -8.52
C ASP A 185 9.11 -22.52 -9.01
N ALA A 186 8.41 -21.38 -8.87
CA ALA A 186 8.87 -20.08 -9.34
C ALA A 186 10.00 -19.46 -8.50
N THR A 187 9.92 -19.56 -7.17
CA THR A 187 10.87 -18.87 -6.27
C THR A 187 12.34 -19.30 -6.48
N PRO A 188 12.70 -20.58 -6.62
CA PRO A 188 14.08 -20.98 -6.92
C PRO A 188 14.60 -20.39 -8.24
N VAL A 189 13.74 -20.24 -9.25
CA VAL A 189 14.11 -19.64 -10.54
C VAL A 189 14.40 -18.14 -10.36
N MET A 190 13.52 -17.41 -9.65
CA MET A 190 13.72 -15.99 -9.34
C MET A 190 15.00 -15.71 -8.55
N LEU A 191 15.39 -16.62 -7.65
CA LEU A 191 16.60 -16.48 -6.84
C LEU A 191 17.89 -16.89 -7.59
N GLY A 192 17.80 -17.75 -8.60
CA GLY A 192 18.92 -18.52 -9.14
C GLY A 192 20.13 -17.69 -9.59
N ASN A 193 19.91 -16.50 -10.15
CA ASN A 193 20.98 -15.66 -10.68
C ASN A 193 21.83 -14.95 -9.61
N PHE A 194 21.33 -14.81 -8.38
CA PHE A 194 21.99 -14.06 -7.31
C PHE A 194 22.08 -14.78 -5.95
N ILE A 195 21.38 -15.90 -5.75
CA ILE A 195 21.33 -16.63 -4.47
C ILE A 195 22.69 -16.98 -3.87
N LYS A 196 23.71 -17.19 -4.71
CA LYS A 196 25.12 -17.42 -4.30
C LYS A 196 25.77 -16.27 -3.52
N TYR A 197 25.17 -15.09 -3.52
CA TYR A 197 25.63 -13.92 -2.75
C TYR A 197 24.82 -13.69 -1.46
N LEU A 198 23.79 -14.49 -1.21
CA LEU A 198 22.96 -14.36 0.00
C LEU A 198 23.57 -15.18 1.16
N PRO A 199 23.45 -14.70 2.41
CA PRO A 199 23.76 -15.50 3.58
C PRO A 199 22.70 -16.59 3.82
N ASP A 200 22.96 -17.46 4.77
CA ASP A 200 22.03 -18.51 5.18
C ASP A 200 20.86 -17.90 5.95
N MET A 201 19.63 -18.18 5.51
CA MET A 201 18.41 -17.59 6.05
C MET A 201 17.19 -18.50 5.88
N ASP A 202 16.19 -18.30 6.73
CA ASP A 202 14.86 -18.87 6.59
C ASP A 202 13.88 -17.76 6.20
N LEU A 203 13.03 -18.04 5.21
CA LEU A 203 12.01 -17.12 4.70
C LEU A 203 10.63 -17.74 4.84
N ALA A 204 9.63 -16.88 5.09
CA ALA A 204 8.24 -17.27 5.32
C ALA A 204 7.33 -16.49 4.37
N PHE A 205 7.05 -17.06 3.20
CA PHE A 205 6.12 -16.47 2.23
C PHE A 205 4.70 -16.83 2.59
N ASN A 206 3.91 -15.82 2.89
CA ASN A 206 2.48 -15.94 3.06
C ASN A 206 1.87 -16.50 1.74
N ILE A 207 0.80 -17.32 1.79
CA ILE A 207 0.18 -17.91 0.58
C ILE A 207 -1.13 -17.26 0.09
N HIS A 208 -2.06 -16.87 0.98
CA HIS A 208 -3.35 -16.31 0.57
C HIS A 208 -3.21 -15.05 -0.31
N ASP A 209 -4.33 -14.42 -0.64
CA ASP A 209 -4.26 -13.05 -1.15
C ASP A 209 -3.88 -12.06 -0.02
N GLU A 210 -3.70 -12.47 1.27
CA GLU A 210 -4.07 -11.68 2.48
C GLU A 210 -3.09 -11.54 3.69
N PRO A 211 -2.72 -10.32 4.15
CA PRO A 211 -1.66 -9.99 5.09
C PRO A 211 -2.21 -9.95 6.50
N ARG A 212 -1.29 -9.79 7.45
CA ARG A 212 -1.57 -10.32 8.78
C ARG A 212 -0.63 -9.84 9.87
N VAL A 213 0.38 -9.04 9.56
CA VAL A 213 1.27 -8.46 10.57
C VAL A 213 0.82 -7.04 10.85
N VAL A 214 0.14 -6.83 11.97
CA VAL A 214 -0.23 -5.50 12.50
C VAL A 214 0.34 -5.35 13.90
N VAL A 215 0.77 -4.15 14.27
CA VAL A 215 1.39 -3.84 15.56
C VAL A 215 0.66 -2.63 16.15
N GLN A 216 0.42 -2.56 17.46
CA GLN A 216 -0.19 -1.36 18.03
C GLN A 216 0.69 -0.12 17.81
N ALA A 217 0.10 1.03 17.51
CA ALA A 217 0.82 2.23 17.06
C ALA A 217 1.92 2.71 18.02
N ASP A 218 1.70 2.63 19.34
CA ASP A 218 2.69 2.95 20.37
C ASP A 218 3.91 1.99 20.32
N SER A 219 3.63 0.71 20.07
CA SER A 219 4.61 -0.37 20.01
C SER A 219 5.38 -0.27 18.69
N LEU A 220 4.71 0.04 17.59
CA LEU A 220 5.32 0.32 16.30
C LEU A 220 6.23 1.56 16.36
N ALA A 221 5.79 2.64 16.99
CA ALA A 221 6.60 3.84 17.19
C ALA A 221 7.86 3.54 18.03
N ARG A 222 7.73 2.73 19.09
CA ARG A 222 8.89 2.23 19.87
C ARG A 222 9.83 1.36 19.02
N HIS A 223 9.30 0.45 18.21
CA HIS A 223 10.10 -0.38 17.30
C HIS A 223 10.82 0.46 16.22
N VAL A 224 10.16 1.47 15.64
CA VAL A 224 10.79 2.39 14.67
C VAL A 224 11.89 3.23 15.33
N SER A 225 11.65 3.77 16.53
CA SER A 225 12.64 4.57 17.27
C SER A 225 13.87 3.74 17.65
N ALA A 226 13.66 2.55 18.23
CA ALA A 226 14.75 1.62 18.55
C ALA A 226 15.47 1.10 17.30
N GLY A 227 14.74 0.86 16.20
CA GLY A 227 15.32 0.48 14.91
C GLY A 227 16.28 1.55 14.38
N ARG A 228 15.85 2.83 14.35
CA ARG A 228 16.71 3.96 13.98
C ARG A 228 17.95 4.05 14.87
N LYS A 229 17.82 3.84 16.18
CA LYS A 229 18.96 3.85 17.12
C LYS A 229 19.98 2.76 16.77
N ASN A 230 19.54 1.51 16.57
CA ASN A 230 20.43 0.39 16.25
C ASN A 230 21.11 0.56 14.89
N MET A 231 20.41 1.17 13.92
CA MET A 231 21.01 1.55 12.64
C MET A 231 22.07 2.63 12.76
N THR A 232 21.90 3.61 13.65
CA THR A 232 22.93 4.63 13.92
C THR A 232 24.20 4.01 14.51
N LEU A 233 24.10 2.95 15.32
CA LEU A 233 25.27 2.17 15.76
C LEU A 233 26.00 1.59 14.54
N ALA A 234 25.24 0.93 13.66
CA ALA A 234 25.75 0.35 12.43
C ALA A 234 26.31 1.37 11.41
N TYR A 235 25.84 2.62 11.44
CA TYR A 235 26.36 3.73 10.64
C TYR A 235 27.71 4.24 11.14
N ASN A 236 27.88 4.25 12.46
CA ASN A 236 29.05 4.74 13.16
C ASN A 236 30.11 3.67 13.40
N SER A 237 29.89 2.42 12.98
CA SER A 237 30.91 1.36 13.02
C SER A 237 32.14 1.82 12.22
N PRO A 238 33.34 1.89 12.84
CA PRO A 238 34.50 2.57 12.26
C PRO A 238 35.17 1.79 11.12
N SER A 239 34.92 0.48 11.01
CA SER A 239 35.50 -0.41 10.00
C SER A 239 34.58 -1.61 9.76
N PRO A 240 33.41 -1.41 9.13
CA PRO A 240 32.43 -2.47 8.94
C PRO A 240 32.98 -3.57 8.04
N ARG A 241 32.79 -4.82 8.46
CA ARG A 241 33.26 -6.02 7.76
C ARG A 241 32.42 -6.26 6.51
N ASN A 242 33.06 -6.23 5.33
CA ASN A 242 32.42 -6.53 4.05
C ASN A 242 32.29 -8.04 3.78
N SER A 243 31.67 -8.75 4.73
CA SER A 243 31.24 -10.13 4.59
C SER A 243 30.13 -10.43 5.58
N PHE A 244 29.16 -11.25 5.18
CA PHE A 244 28.18 -11.81 6.13
C PHE A 244 28.89 -12.71 7.15
N SER A 245 28.26 -12.91 8.31
CA SER A 245 28.75 -13.80 9.34
C SER A 245 28.60 -15.28 8.95
N LYS A 246 29.24 -16.16 9.72
CA LYS A 246 29.00 -17.60 9.59
C LYS A 246 27.54 -17.90 9.96
N ARG A 247 26.99 -18.99 9.41
CA ARG A 247 25.62 -19.46 9.70
C ARG A 247 25.37 -19.47 11.22
N PRO A 248 24.35 -18.74 11.71
CA PRO A 248 23.91 -18.85 13.10
C PRO A 248 23.53 -20.28 13.48
N SER A 249 23.93 -20.72 14.66
CA SER A 249 23.74 -22.11 15.13
C SER A 249 22.27 -22.54 15.19
N ASP A 250 21.35 -21.58 15.35
CA ASP A 250 19.91 -21.81 15.43
C ASP A 250 19.22 -22.05 14.06
N LEU A 251 19.91 -21.86 12.93
CA LEU A 251 19.37 -22.18 11.59
C LEU A 251 19.55 -23.66 11.19
N GLY A 252 20.49 -24.40 11.78
CA GLY A 252 20.72 -25.81 11.44
C GLY A 252 21.07 -26.09 9.97
N ASP A 253 20.72 -27.29 9.49
CA ASP A 253 21.01 -27.76 8.13
C ASP A 253 19.96 -27.35 7.08
N GLY A 254 18.76 -26.95 7.51
CA GLY A 254 17.62 -26.64 6.64
C GLY A 254 16.88 -27.85 6.08
N MET A 255 17.14 -29.07 6.57
CA MET A 255 16.49 -30.30 6.09
C MET A 255 15.13 -30.57 6.76
N ARG A 256 14.93 -30.03 7.97
CA ARG A 256 13.70 -30.19 8.76
C ARG A 256 13.17 -28.84 9.21
N ILE A 257 11.88 -28.62 9.01
CA ILE A 257 11.14 -27.59 9.73
C ILE A 257 10.87 -28.15 11.13
N LYS A 258 11.05 -27.33 12.16
CA LYS A 258 10.72 -27.71 13.54
C LYS A 258 9.22 -27.46 13.74
N ASP A 259 8.49 -28.47 14.19
CA ASP A 259 7.08 -28.33 14.53
C ASP A 259 6.88 -27.50 15.82
N TYR A 260 5.86 -26.64 15.79
CA TYR A 260 5.37 -25.85 16.91
C TYR A 260 3.91 -26.23 17.19
N ARG A 261 3.49 -26.15 18.46
CA ARG A 261 2.11 -26.50 18.91
C ARG A 261 1.18 -25.29 19.04
N THR A 262 1.70 -24.09 18.83
CA THR A 262 1.03 -22.81 19.06
C THR A 262 1.29 -21.88 17.89
N THR A 263 0.36 -20.95 17.65
CA THR A 263 0.52 -19.88 16.66
C THR A 263 0.21 -18.52 17.27
N ARG A 264 0.78 -17.47 16.66
CA ARG A 264 0.47 -16.06 16.94
C ARG A 264 -0.58 -15.48 15.97
N PHE A 265 -1.01 -16.25 14.97
CA PHE A 265 -1.96 -15.81 13.96
C PHE A 265 -3.40 -16.13 14.38
N ASN A 266 -4.25 -15.11 14.39
CA ASN A 266 -5.68 -15.23 14.64
C ASN A 266 -6.44 -15.55 13.33
N LYS A 267 -7.54 -16.30 13.43
CA LYS A 267 -8.41 -16.62 12.28
C LYS A 267 -9.57 -15.63 12.18
N PHE A 268 -9.53 -14.75 11.18
CA PHE A 268 -10.54 -13.70 10.92
C PHE A 268 -11.45 -13.98 9.71
N ALA A 269 -11.59 -15.24 9.30
CA ALA A 269 -12.45 -15.60 8.16
C ALA A 269 -13.88 -15.09 8.35
N HIS A 270 -14.36 -14.31 7.39
CA HIS A 270 -15.68 -13.64 7.37
C HIS A 270 -16.01 -12.77 8.60
N GLN A 271 -14.99 -12.22 9.29
CA GLN A 271 -15.15 -11.32 10.43
C GLN A 271 -14.72 -9.87 10.09
N PRO A 272 -15.30 -8.85 10.73
CA PRO A 272 -14.80 -7.46 10.64
C PRO A 272 -13.35 -7.34 11.12
N THR A 273 -12.47 -6.87 10.25
CA THR A 273 -11.05 -6.64 10.54
C THR A 273 -10.68 -5.17 10.69
N TRP A 274 -11.54 -4.21 10.35
CA TRP A 274 -11.21 -2.77 10.38
C TRP A 274 -10.56 -2.31 11.70
N SER A 275 -11.14 -2.70 12.85
CA SER A 275 -10.59 -2.43 14.18
C SER A 275 -9.19 -2.99 14.39
N ASN A 276 -8.85 -4.12 13.74
CA ASN A 276 -7.51 -4.70 13.73
C ASN A 276 -6.60 -3.99 12.72
N SER A 277 -7.07 -3.76 11.50
CA SER A 277 -6.34 -3.09 10.42
C SER A 277 -5.83 -1.70 10.84
N LYS A 278 -6.61 -0.95 11.62
CA LYS A 278 -6.23 0.39 12.11
C LYS A 278 -5.35 0.40 13.37
N LEU A 279 -4.92 -0.76 13.91
CA LEU A 279 -4.14 -0.81 15.17
C LEU A 279 -2.80 -0.07 15.10
N SER A 280 -2.10 -0.11 13.96
CA SER A 280 -0.84 0.62 13.74
C SER A 280 -1.01 2.12 13.50
N CYS A 281 -2.24 2.60 13.26
CA CYS A 281 -2.49 4.03 13.02
C CYS A 281 -2.33 4.83 14.32
N PRO A 282 -1.64 5.99 14.30
CA PRO A 282 -1.50 6.88 15.45
C PRO A 282 -2.86 7.23 16.07
N LEU A 283 -2.92 7.38 17.40
CA LEU A 283 -4.17 7.72 18.11
C LEU A 283 -4.79 9.04 17.63
N THR A 284 -3.96 9.96 17.13
CA THR A 284 -4.37 11.26 16.56
C THR A 284 -4.78 11.20 15.09
N SER A 285 -4.72 10.03 14.43
CA SER A 285 -5.06 9.91 13.02
C SER A 285 -6.60 9.85 12.81
N PRO A 286 -7.13 10.32 11.66
CA PRO A 286 -8.56 10.24 11.34
C PRO A 286 -9.19 8.86 11.55
N ALA A 287 -8.51 7.77 11.16
CA ALA A 287 -8.97 6.40 11.40
C ALA A 287 -9.14 6.01 12.88
N ARG A 288 -8.41 6.67 13.80
CA ARG A 288 -8.49 6.44 15.25
C ARG A 288 -9.35 7.47 15.98
N GLY A 289 -9.48 8.68 15.45
CA GLY A 289 -10.33 9.75 15.98
C GLY A 289 -11.82 9.55 15.72
N CYS A 290 -12.22 8.70 14.76
CA CYS A 290 -13.64 8.42 14.54
C CYS A 290 -14.22 7.55 15.68
N ILE A 291 -15.04 8.18 16.54
CA ILE A 291 -15.72 7.59 17.70
C ILE A 291 -17.20 7.33 17.37
N ASP A 292 -17.87 8.30 16.73
CA ASP A 292 -19.25 8.23 16.24
C ASP A 292 -19.29 8.16 14.70
N SER A 293 -20.48 8.05 14.10
CA SER A 293 -20.66 7.84 12.65
C SER A 293 -20.20 8.98 11.72
N ASP A 294 -19.79 10.13 12.24
CA ASP A 294 -19.28 11.25 11.44
C ASP A 294 -17.75 11.19 11.30
N CYS A 295 -17.28 10.30 10.43
CA CYS A 295 -15.87 10.13 10.14
C CYS A 295 -15.39 11.11 9.05
N HIS A 296 -14.91 12.30 9.43
CA HIS A 296 -14.27 13.21 8.46
C HIS A 296 -13.03 12.58 7.82
N VAL A 297 -13.03 12.47 6.49
CA VAL A 297 -11.87 12.01 5.69
C VAL A 297 -10.91 13.17 5.49
N ASN A 298 -9.62 12.97 5.78
CA ASN A 298 -8.59 13.98 5.54
C ASN A 298 -8.19 14.00 4.06
N ILE A 299 -9.03 14.65 3.23
CA ILE A 299 -8.83 14.76 1.78
C ILE A 299 -7.59 15.59 1.45
N THR A 300 -7.34 16.66 2.23
CA THR A 300 -6.23 17.60 2.00
C THR A 300 -4.85 16.93 2.14
N ALA A 301 -4.76 15.80 2.84
CA ALA A 301 -3.55 14.97 2.88
C ALA A 301 -3.15 14.39 1.50
N TYR A 302 -4.11 14.19 0.58
CA TYR A 302 -3.87 13.55 -0.72
C TYR A 302 -4.40 14.31 -1.95
N SER A 303 -5.25 15.32 -1.79
CA SER A 303 -5.78 16.19 -2.84
C SER A 303 -5.98 17.62 -2.34
N ASP A 304 -5.39 18.57 -3.06
CA ASP A 304 -5.66 20.01 -2.99
C ASP A 304 -6.47 20.51 -4.21
N GLN A 305 -7.02 19.58 -5.00
CA GLN A 305 -7.73 19.81 -6.25
C GLN A 305 -9.25 19.62 -6.09
N PRO A 306 -10.09 20.30 -6.89
CA PRO A 306 -11.52 20.00 -6.97
C PRO A 306 -11.76 18.53 -7.38
N LEU A 307 -12.94 17.99 -7.05
CA LEU A 307 -13.32 16.58 -7.26
C LEU A 307 -12.42 15.53 -6.56
N GLY A 308 -11.40 15.95 -5.80
CA GLY A 308 -10.54 15.03 -5.04
C GLY A 308 -9.45 14.34 -5.87
N PHE A 309 -9.03 14.90 -7.02
CA PHE A 309 -7.96 14.32 -7.84
C PHE A 309 -6.70 14.03 -7.01
N ILE A 310 -6.28 12.76 -6.98
CA ILE A 310 -5.17 12.32 -6.12
C ILE A 310 -3.84 12.90 -6.59
N ARG A 311 -3.30 13.83 -5.82
CA ARG A 311 -1.94 14.38 -5.98
C ARG A 311 -0.89 13.52 -5.26
N ASN A 312 -1.24 12.92 -4.12
CA ASN A 312 -0.33 12.10 -3.31
C ASN A 312 -0.89 10.69 -3.07
N THR A 313 -0.46 9.73 -3.89
CA THR A 313 -0.88 8.32 -3.80
C THR A 313 -0.42 7.62 -2.50
N THR A 314 0.69 8.06 -1.90
CA THR A 314 1.18 7.51 -0.62
C THR A 314 0.24 7.91 0.53
N ALA A 315 -0.24 9.15 0.54
CA ALA A 315 -1.21 9.61 1.55
C ALA A 315 -2.63 9.08 1.30
N PHE A 316 -3.04 8.90 0.03
CA PHE A 316 -4.32 8.29 -0.33
C PHE A 316 -4.41 6.81 0.08
N SER A 317 -3.36 6.03 -0.23
CA SER A 317 -3.24 4.62 0.19
C SER A 317 -2.99 4.44 1.69
N ASP A 318 -2.83 5.53 2.45
CA ASP A 318 -2.70 5.45 3.89
C ASP A 318 -4.07 5.39 4.57
N ILE A 319 -4.44 4.20 5.02
CA ILE A 319 -5.73 3.96 5.68
C ILE A 319 -5.90 4.80 6.95
N CYS A 320 -4.81 5.27 7.55
CA CYS A 320 -4.86 6.08 8.76
C CYS A 320 -5.48 7.47 8.53
N ASN A 321 -5.47 7.96 7.27
CA ASN A 321 -6.10 9.21 6.82
C ASN A 321 -7.57 9.04 6.40
N SER A 322 -7.99 7.79 6.13
CA SER A 322 -9.20 7.46 5.37
C SER A 322 -10.16 6.59 6.19
N PRO A 323 -10.85 7.14 7.20
CA PRO A 323 -11.75 6.37 8.06
C PRO A 323 -12.96 5.78 7.31
N SER A 324 -13.35 6.36 6.16
CA SER A 324 -14.38 5.82 5.27
C SER A 324 -14.09 4.40 4.75
N LEU A 325 -12.83 3.94 4.82
CA LEU A 325 -12.43 2.55 4.58
C LEU A 325 -13.01 1.56 5.60
N GLU A 326 -13.67 2.02 6.66
CA GLU A 326 -14.50 1.18 7.54
C GLU A 326 -15.70 0.58 6.79
N HIS A 327 -16.33 1.41 5.94
CA HIS A 327 -17.58 1.10 5.27
C HIS A 327 -17.38 0.23 4.04
N ILE A 328 -16.29 0.49 3.31
CA ILE A 328 -15.72 -0.44 2.33
C ILE A 328 -15.14 -1.60 3.15
N ARG A 329 -15.95 -2.65 3.37
CA ARG A 329 -15.54 -3.86 4.11
C ARG A 329 -14.39 -4.58 3.38
N LEU A 330 -13.17 -4.05 3.51
CA LEU A 330 -11.89 -4.61 3.05
C LEU A 330 -11.50 -5.82 3.91
N LEU A 331 -12.36 -6.83 3.81
CA LEU A 331 -12.33 -8.13 4.47
C LEU A 331 -12.27 -9.13 3.30
N ARG A 332 -11.10 -9.41 2.71
CA ARG A 332 -9.82 -9.70 3.36
C ARG A 332 -8.67 -8.90 2.68
N PRO A 333 -7.68 -8.31 3.39
CA PRO A 333 -6.62 -7.41 2.84
C PRO A 333 -5.58 -8.11 1.91
N PRO A 334 -4.43 -7.50 1.47
CA PRO A 334 -3.50 -8.05 0.42
C PRO A 334 -2.05 -8.60 0.78
N GLN A 335 -1.45 -9.63 0.12
CA GLN A 335 -0.24 -10.37 0.60
C GLN A 335 1.11 -10.16 -0.07
N ARG A 336 1.09 -9.81 -1.35
CA ARG A 336 2.28 -9.35 -2.07
C ARG A 336 2.38 -7.82 -2.04
N LEU A 337 1.50 -7.24 -1.21
CA LEU A 337 1.20 -5.83 -1.08
C LEU A 337 1.16 -5.48 0.41
N ARG A 338 1.06 -4.18 0.69
CA ARG A 338 1.02 -3.67 2.05
C ARG A 338 0.01 -2.54 2.13
N LEU A 339 -1.06 -2.74 2.89
CA LEU A 339 -1.82 -1.62 3.45
C LEU A 339 -0.91 -0.84 4.39
N SER A 340 -1.00 0.49 4.44
CA SER A 340 -0.05 1.34 5.17
C SER A 340 0.21 0.95 6.63
N SER A 341 -0.80 0.42 7.31
CA SER A 341 -0.74 -0.01 8.70
C SER A 341 -0.09 -1.39 8.90
N PHE A 342 -0.01 -2.23 7.87
CA PHE A 342 0.54 -3.58 7.97
C PHE A 342 2.07 -3.56 7.85
N GLN A 343 2.73 -4.48 8.56
CA GLN A 343 4.19 -4.59 8.67
C GLN A 343 4.72 -5.83 7.93
N ASP A 344 3.90 -6.43 7.07
CA ASP A 344 4.33 -7.44 6.09
C ASP A 344 5.39 -6.85 5.13
N ILE A 345 6.36 -7.67 4.73
CA ILE A 345 7.48 -7.25 3.88
C ILE A 345 7.12 -7.50 2.41
N LEU A 346 7.13 -6.43 1.61
CA LEU A 346 6.88 -6.48 0.17
C LEU A 346 7.99 -7.24 -0.57
N TYR A 347 7.61 -8.04 -1.57
CA TYR A 347 8.54 -8.70 -2.48
C TYR A 347 7.94 -8.78 -3.90
N PRO A 348 8.78 -8.84 -4.96
CA PRO A 348 8.28 -8.89 -6.33
C PRO A 348 7.51 -10.18 -6.57
N SER A 349 6.29 -10.04 -7.10
CA SER A 349 5.32 -11.13 -7.18
C SER A 349 5.72 -12.21 -8.22
N PRO A 350 5.90 -13.48 -7.82
CA PRO A 350 6.04 -14.60 -8.76
C PRO A 350 4.92 -14.75 -9.80
N TRP A 351 3.78 -14.08 -9.61
CA TRP A 351 2.69 -14.05 -10.59
C TRP A 351 3.13 -13.32 -11.86
N TYR A 352 3.78 -12.16 -11.70
CA TYR A 352 4.34 -11.38 -12.81
C TYR A 352 5.56 -12.08 -13.41
N TYR A 353 6.45 -12.65 -12.57
CA TYR A 353 7.66 -13.32 -13.06
C TYR A 353 7.38 -14.57 -13.92
N MET A 354 6.31 -15.30 -13.61
CA MET A 354 5.87 -16.49 -14.35
C MET A 354 4.93 -16.18 -15.52
N ASP A 355 4.80 -14.91 -15.92
CA ASP A 355 3.92 -14.43 -17.00
C ASP A 355 2.49 -14.99 -16.91
N ARG A 356 1.95 -15.13 -15.67
CA ARG A 356 0.58 -15.66 -15.44
C ARG A 356 -0.50 -14.84 -16.15
N VAL A 357 -0.18 -13.58 -16.42
CA VAL A 357 -0.84 -12.71 -17.37
C VAL A 357 0.27 -12.08 -18.20
N LYS A 358 0.16 -12.15 -19.53
CA LYS A 358 1.16 -11.66 -20.47
C LYS A 358 0.54 -10.66 -21.44
N TYR A 359 1.27 -9.59 -21.75
CA TYR A 359 0.96 -8.73 -22.89
C TYR A 359 1.34 -9.42 -24.21
N GLU A 360 0.44 -9.37 -25.20
CA GLU A 360 0.65 -9.86 -26.57
C GLU A 360 0.50 -8.64 -27.51
N PRO A 361 1.59 -8.05 -28.02
CA PRO A 361 1.54 -6.87 -28.89
C PRO A 361 0.67 -7.07 -30.14
N GLU A 362 0.57 -8.31 -30.62
CA GLU A 362 -0.19 -8.73 -31.81
C GLU A 362 -1.72 -8.74 -31.55
N ARG A 363 -2.13 -8.60 -30.29
CA ARG A 363 -3.54 -8.55 -29.84
C ARG A 363 -3.97 -7.13 -29.47
N ASP A 364 -3.10 -6.15 -29.65
CA ASP A 364 -3.30 -4.73 -29.35
C ASP A 364 -3.27 -3.93 -30.66
N MET A 365 -3.87 -2.73 -30.67
CA MET A 365 -3.91 -1.84 -31.84
C MET A 365 -3.41 -0.42 -31.49
N PRO A 366 -3.03 0.40 -32.49
CA PRO A 366 -2.66 1.79 -32.27
C PRO A 366 -3.77 2.60 -31.57
N TRP A 367 -3.38 3.62 -30.78
CA TRP A 367 -4.32 4.49 -30.04
C TRP A 367 -5.47 5.05 -30.89
N ALA A 368 -5.21 5.38 -32.16
CA ALA A 368 -6.19 5.96 -33.06
C ALA A 368 -7.34 5.00 -33.45
N GLU A 369 -7.09 3.69 -33.39
CA GLU A 369 -8.05 2.63 -33.75
C GLU A 369 -8.88 2.17 -32.53
N LYS A 370 -8.51 2.61 -31.32
CA LYS A 370 -9.21 2.25 -30.08
C LYS A 370 -10.48 3.06 -29.87
N ASN A 371 -11.50 2.38 -29.36
CA ASN A 371 -12.75 2.97 -28.92
C ASN A 371 -12.52 3.97 -27.78
N ALA A 372 -13.23 5.10 -27.84
CA ALA A 372 -13.30 6.12 -26.80
C ALA A 372 -14.11 5.60 -25.59
N THR A 373 -13.60 4.59 -24.90
CA THR A 373 -14.26 3.93 -23.77
C THR A 373 -13.25 3.57 -22.68
N MET A 374 -13.72 3.60 -21.43
CA MET A 374 -13.11 2.94 -20.29
C MET A 374 -13.65 1.54 -20.16
N TYR A 375 -12.75 0.56 -20.07
CA TYR A 375 -13.10 -0.85 -20.06
C TYR A 375 -12.69 -1.56 -18.77
N TRP A 376 -13.60 -2.39 -18.28
CA TRP A 376 -13.30 -3.37 -17.25
C TRP A 376 -14.27 -4.55 -17.27
N ARG A 377 -13.70 -5.72 -16.98
CA ARG A 377 -14.42 -6.95 -16.66
C ARG A 377 -13.75 -7.61 -15.46
N GLY A 378 -14.55 -8.14 -14.55
CA GLY A 378 -14.08 -8.86 -13.37
C GLY A 378 -15.21 -9.25 -12.45
N SER A 379 -14.88 -9.84 -11.31
CA SER A 379 -15.84 -10.30 -10.31
C SER A 379 -16.02 -9.30 -9.17
N THR A 380 -17.00 -9.53 -8.29
CA THR A 380 -17.22 -8.78 -7.04
C THR A 380 -16.17 -9.03 -5.94
N THR A 381 -14.96 -9.50 -6.29
CA THR A 381 -13.90 -9.73 -5.31
C THR A 381 -13.40 -8.43 -4.69
N GLY A 382 -13.00 -8.50 -3.41
CA GLY A 382 -12.46 -7.37 -2.64
C GLY A 382 -13.21 -7.06 -1.34
N GLY A 383 -14.20 -7.87 -0.99
CA GLY A 383 -14.81 -7.87 0.33
C GLY A 383 -15.89 -8.93 0.42
N PHE A 384 -16.08 -9.52 1.61
CA PHE A 384 -17.25 -10.36 1.84
C PHE A 384 -18.50 -9.51 2.18
N SER A 385 -19.63 -9.74 1.50
CA SER A 385 -20.86 -8.98 1.71
C SER A 385 -21.94 -9.77 2.48
N ARG A 386 -22.65 -9.04 3.34
CA ARG A 386 -23.70 -9.49 4.25
C ARG A 386 -24.62 -8.31 4.55
N ASP A 387 -25.92 -8.55 4.67
CA ASP A 387 -26.97 -7.58 5.05
C ASP A 387 -26.94 -6.30 4.19
N GLY A 388 -26.99 -6.47 2.87
CA GLY A 388 -26.94 -5.40 1.87
C GLY A 388 -25.58 -4.69 1.78
N GLY A 389 -24.55 -5.22 2.44
CA GLY A 389 -23.25 -4.57 2.62
C GLY A 389 -22.44 -4.36 1.35
N TRP A 390 -22.78 -5.06 0.26
CA TRP A 390 -22.16 -4.88 -1.06
C TRP A 390 -22.27 -3.44 -1.58
N ARG A 391 -23.33 -2.71 -1.19
CA ARG A 391 -23.55 -1.31 -1.58
C ARG A 391 -22.42 -0.36 -1.13
N ARG A 392 -21.54 -0.79 -0.22
CA ARG A 392 -20.40 -0.01 0.27
C ARG A 392 -19.05 -0.53 -0.23
N GLN A 393 -19.01 -1.63 -0.98
CA GLN A 393 -17.79 -2.15 -1.59
C GLN A 393 -17.37 -1.30 -2.80
N HIS A 394 -16.07 -1.14 -3.02
CA HIS A 394 -15.52 -0.15 -3.95
C HIS A 394 -15.82 -0.45 -5.42
N ARG A 395 -15.81 -1.72 -5.84
CA ARG A 395 -16.18 -2.09 -7.22
C ARG A 395 -17.65 -1.79 -7.51
N GLN A 396 -18.54 -2.11 -6.57
CA GLN A 396 -19.96 -1.84 -6.65
C GLN A 396 -20.26 -0.34 -6.64
N GLN A 397 -19.59 0.42 -5.76
CA GLN A 397 -19.65 1.89 -5.75
C GLN A 397 -19.19 2.49 -7.08
N PHE A 398 -18.14 1.96 -7.70
CA PHE A 398 -17.72 2.36 -9.04
C PHE A 398 -18.85 2.17 -10.05
N LEU A 399 -19.37 0.94 -10.19
CA LEU A 399 -20.42 0.64 -11.16
C LEU A 399 -21.72 1.43 -10.89
N MET A 400 -22.06 1.70 -9.62
CA MET A 400 -23.23 2.50 -9.24
C MET A 400 -23.11 3.96 -9.68
N LYS A 401 -21.91 4.56 -9.58
CA LYS A 401 -21.66 5.98 -9.91
C LYS A 401 -21.68 6.28 -11.41
N ILE A 402 -21.40 5.29 -12.26
CA ILE A 402 -21.39 5.42 -13.72
C ILE A 402 -22.72 5.00 -14.38
N GLN A 403 -23.75 4.65 -13.61
CA GLN A 403 -25.05 4.29 -14.18
C GLN A 403 -25.72 5.50 -14.87
N PRO A 404 -26.43 5.34 -16.00
CA PRO A 404 -27.06 6.45 -16.70
C PRO A 404 -28.00 7.32 -15.85
N GLN A 405 -28.70 6.71 -14.88
CA GLN A 405 -29.58 7.38 -13.92
C GLN A 405 -28.87 8.09 -12.75
N ALA A 406 -27.54 8.00 -12.65
CA ALA A 406 -26.77 8.71 -11.64
C ALA A 406 -26.57 10.18 -12.00
N THR A 407 -26.24 10.99 -10.99
CA THR A 407 -25.63 12.31 -11.18
C THR A 407 -24.12 12.20 -11.03
N SER A 408 -23.40 13.05 -11.76
CA SER A 408 -21.96 13.16 -11.68
C SER A 408 -21.53 14.62 -11.60
N GLN A 409 -20.22 14.83 -11.44
CA GLN A 409 -19.61 16.14 -11.36
C GLN A 409 -18.56 16.28 -12.46
N ILE A 410 -18.55 17.45 -13.10
CA ILE A 410 -17.60 17.83 -14.14
C ILE A 410 -17.00 19.20 -13.80
N LEU A 411 -15.89 19.54 -14.45
CA LEU A 411 -15.30 20.86 -14.41
C LEU A 411 -15.64 21.63 -15.68
N GLN A 412 -16.13 22.85 -15.51
CA GLN A 412 -16.41 23.77 -16.60
C GLN A 412 -15.60 25.06 -16.40
N TYR A 413 -15.05 25.60 -17.47
CA TYR A 413 -14.34 26.87 -17.44
C TYR A 413 -15.34 28.05 -17.56
N THR A 414 -15.41 28.86 -16.51
CA THR A 414 -16.20 30.10 -16.45
C THR A 414 -15.28 31.30 -16.69
N PRO A 415 -15.38 32.01 -17.82
CA PRO A 415 -14.61 33.24 -18.06
C PRO A 415 -15.04 34.36 -17.11
N ASN A 416 -14.09 35.12 -16.54
CA ASN A 416 -14.43 36.31 -15.76
C ASN A 416 -14.80 37.47 -16.71
N THR A 417 -16.10 37.73 -16.86
CA THR A 417 -16.64 38.81 -17.70
C THR A 417 -16.97 40.10 -16.93
N THR A 418 -16.63 40.18 -15.64
CA THR A 418 -17.08 41.27 -14.75
C THR A 418 -16.11 42.44 -14.59
N SER A 419 -14.86 42.29 -15.05
CA SER A 419 -13.81 43.31 -14.95
C SER A 419 -13.53 43.94 -16.32
N SER A 420 -13.25 45.25 -16.37
CA SER A 420 -12.77 45.94 -17.59
C SER A 420 -11.32 45.57 -17.98
N THR A 421 -10.66 44.78 -17.14
CA THR A 421 -9.38 44.11 -17.40
C THR A 421 -9.61 42.61 -17.61
N PRO A 422 -8.93 41.95 -18.56
CA PRO A 422 -9.06 40.51 -18.76
C PRO A 422 -8.45 39.73 -17.58
N GLU A 423 -9.28 39.41 -16.59
CA GLU A 423 -8.94 38.48 -15.51
C GLU A 423 -9.08 37.03 -15.98
N ILE A 424 -8.19 36.17 -15.51
CA ILE A 424 -8.25 34.73 -15.76
C ILE A 424 -9.52 34.16 -15.11
N GLY A 425 -10.31 33.42 -15.90
CA GLY A 425 -11.50 32.71 -15.43
C GLY A 425 -11.19 31.55 -14.51
N ALA A 426 -12.21 30.84 -14.05
CA ALA A 426 -12.07 29.74 -13.10
C ALA A 426 -12.62 28.43 -13.65
N TRP A 427 -12.00 27.32 -13.26
CA TRP A 427 -12.60 26.00 -13.38
C TRP A 427 -13.50 25.74 -12.16
N GLU A 428 -14.79 25.59 -12.42
CA GLU A 428 -15.84 25.43 -11.42
C GLU A 428 -16.48 24.04 -11.51
N VAL A 429 -16.97 23.52 -10.39
CA VAL A 429 -17.59 22.19 -10.31
C VAL A 429 -19.08 22.29 -10.63
N HIS A 430 -19.50 21.61 -11.70
CA HIS A 430 -20.90 21.54 -12.12
C HIS A 430 -21.47 20.12 -11.95
N SER A 431 -22.67 20.04 -11.37
CA SER A 431 -23.44 18.80 -11.29
C SER A 431 -24.16 18.55 -12.61
N THR A 432 -24.10 17.32 -13.12
CA THR A 432 -24.64 16.93 -14.44
C THR A 432 -25.22 15.51 -14.42
N PRO A 433 -26.25 15.19 -15.22
CA PRO A 433 -26.70 13.80 -15.39
C PRO A 433 -25.59 12.93 -16.00
N MET A 434 -25.53 11.65 -15.62
CA MET A 434 -24.54 10.72 -16.16
C MET A 434 -24.80 10.33 -17.63
N THR A 435 -26.05 10.44 -18.12
CA THR A 435 -26.48 10.01 -19.46
C THR A 435 -25.53 10.41 -20.60
N PRO A 436 -25.06 11.67 -20.76
CA PRO A 436 -24.19 12.07 -21.87
C PRO A 436 -22.81 11.39 -21.85
N TYR A 437 -22.34 11.03 -20.65
CA TYR A 437 -21.02 10.44 -20.40
C TYR A 437 -21.05 8.92 -20.27
N SER A 438 -22.23 8.31 -20.09
CA SER A 438 -22.41 6.85 -19.96
C SER A 438 -21.80 6.06 -21.13
N LYS A 439 -21.82 6.63 -22.34
CA LYS A 439 -21.16 6.10 -23.56
C LYS A 439 -19.66 5.82 -23.37
N TYR A 440 -18.99 6.50 -22.44
CA TYR A 440 -17.57 6.35 -22.17
C TYR A 440 -17.24 5.19 -21.23
N PHE A 441 -18.21 4.47 -20.65
CA PHE A 441 -17.96 3.45 -19.62
C PHE A 441 -18.54 2.08 -20.00
N ASP A 442 -17.68 1.16 -20.43
CA ASP A 442 -18.00 -0.26 -20.60
C ASP A 442 -17.40 -1.09 -19.45
N ILE A 443 -18.04 -1.00 -18.29
CA ILE A 443 -17.60 -1.57 -17.02
C ILE A 443 -18.67 -2.57 -16.54
N LYS A 444 -18.35 -3.86 -16.47
CA LYS A 444 -19.35 -4.90 -16.11
C LYS A 444 -18.78 -6.00 -15.24
N PHE A 445 -19.60 -6.55 -14.34
CA PHE A 445 -19.26 -7.77 -13.63
C PHE A 445 -19.41 -9.01 -14.53
N THR A 446 -18.46 -9.93 -14.45
CA THR A 446 -18.53 -11.26 -15.09
C THR A 446 -18.93 -12.36 -14.10
N PHE A 447 -18.82 -12.10 -12.79
CA PHE A 447 -19.20 -13.06 -11.76
C PHE A 447 -19.52 -12.36 -10.43
N ILE A 448 -20.65 -12.73 -9.82
CA ILE A 448 -21.06 -12.28 -8.49
C ILE A 448 -20.80 -13.40 -7.47
N GLY A 449 -19.97 -13.12 -6.47
CA GLY A 449 -19.62 -14.00 -5.36
C GLY A 449 -18.98 -13.23 -4.19
N GLN A 450 -18.43 -13.96 -3.21
CA GLN A 450 -18.00 -13.40 -1.91
C GLN A 450 -19.15 -12.66 -1.18
N CYS A 451 -20.33 -13.27 -1.14
CA CYS A 451 -21.51 -12.73 -0.49
C CYS A 451 -22.34 -13.86 0.12
N ASP A 452 -23.15 -13.54 1.14
CA ASP A 452 -24.26 -14.43 1.52
C ASP A 452 -25.28 -14.53 0.38
N PRO A 453 -26.06 -15.61 0.26
CA PRO A 453 -26.91 -15.88 -0.92
C PRO A 453 -27.80 -14.70 -1.35
N GLY A 454 -28.59 -14.13 -0.44
CA GLY A 454 -29.49 -13.01 -0.76
C GLY A 454 -28.76 -11.73 -1.19
N ASP A 455 -27.54 -11.50 -0.69
CA ASP A 455 -26.69 -10.39 -1.12
C ASP A 455 -26.11 -10.65 -2.53
N CYS A 456 -25.84 -11.91 -2.88
CA CYS A 456 -25.43 -12.28 -4.23
C CYS A 456 -26.61 -12.17 -5.22
N ASP A 457 -27.80 -12.62 -4.83
CA ASP A 457 -29.00 -12.58 -5.66
C ASP A 457 -29.39 -11.13 -5.98
N ALA A 458 -29.44 -10.26 -4.97
CA ALA A 458 -29.69 -8.82 -5.14
C ALA A 458 -28.63 -8.12 -6.01
N GLN A 459 -27.36 -8.55 -5.97
CA GLN A 459 -26.32 -8.01 -6.85
C GLN A 459 -26.47 -8.49 -8.30
N ARG A 460 -26.87 -9.74 -8.54
CA ARG A 460 -27.16 -10.23 -9.90
C ARG A 460 -28.36 -9.51 -10.51
N GLU A 461 -29.40 -9.25 -9.72
CA GLU A 461 -30.56 -8.45 -10.16
C GLU A 461 -30.17 -7.00 -10.47
N TYR A 462 -29.39 -6.35 -9.59
CA TYR A 462 -29.06 -4.93 -9.73
C TYR A 462 -28.03 -4.63 -10.83
N PHE A 463 -26.95 -5.41 -10.93
CA PHE A 463 -25.86 -5.15 -11.90
C PHE A 463 -25.96 -5.97 -13.19
N GLY A 464 -26.69 -7.08 -13.17
CA GLY A 464 -26.52 -8.15 -14.16
C GLY A 464 -25.13 -8.77 -14.15
N THR A 465 -24.89 -9.67 -15.09
CA THR A 465 -23.56 -10.20 -15.41
C THR A 465 -23.41 -10.39 -16.91
N THR A 466 -22.17 -10.37 -17.40
CA THR A 466 -21.81 -10.77 -18.77
C THR A 466 -20.89 -11.98 -18.73
N ASP A 467 -20.81 -12.75 -19.80
CA ASP A 467 -19.96 -13.95 -19.84
C ASP A 467 -18.48 -13.61 -19.63
N PRO A 468 -17.66 -14.56 -19.12
CA PRO A 468 -16.21 -14.40 -19.06
C PRO A 468 -15.61 -14.13 -20.45
N VAL A 469 -15.09 -12.92 -20.64
CA VAL A 469 -14.45 -12.46 -21.89
C VAL A 469 -12.97 -12.84 -21.97
N ASN A 470 -12.38 -12.69 -23.15
CA ASN A 470 -10.93 -12.73 -23.27
C ASN A 470 -10.34 -11.42 -22.68
N MET A 471 -9.19 -11.51 -22.01
CA MET A 471 -8.49 -10.33 -21.52
C MET A 471 -8.14 -9.33 -22.62
N PHE A 472 -7.76 -9.84 -23.80
CA PHE A 472 -7.32 -9.02 -24.93
C PHE A 472 -8.45 -8.16 -25.50
N ASP A 473 -9.72 -8.48 -25.23
CA ASP A 473 -10.88 -7.67 -25.63
C ASP A 473 -10.81 -6.26 -24.99
N ALA A 474 -10.14 -6.14 -23.84
CA ALA A 474 -9.88 -4.86 -23.19
C ALA A 474 -9.06 -3.90 -24.06
N PHE A 475 -8.12 -4.41 -24.88
CA PHE A 475 -7.22 -3.56 -25.67
C PHE A 475 -7.94 -2.80 -26.79
N GLN A 476 -9.19 -3.13 -27.10
CA GLN A 476 -10.03 -2.33 -28.01
C GLN A 476 -10.37 -0.94 -27.43
N SER A 477 -10.17 -0.70 -26.13
CA SER A 477 -10.54 0.55 -25.44
C SER A 477 -9.32 1.42 -25.13
N ARG A 478 -9.49 2.74 -25.27
CA ARG A 478 -8.45 3.74 -24.93
C ARG A 478 -8.09 3.77 -23.45
N TYR A 479 -9.05 3.51 -22.57
CA TYR A 479 -8.85 3.57 -21.12
C TYR A 479 -9.10 2.22 -20.46
N LEU A 480 -8.16 1.75 -19.64
CA LEU A 480 -8.25 0.47 -18.95
C LEU A 480 -8.26 0.71 -17.44
N LEU A 481 -9.28 0.23 -16.74
CA LEU A 481 -9.38 0.38 -15.29
C LEU A 481 -8.68 -0.80 -14.59
N ASP A 482 -7.59 -0.52 -13.90
CA ASP A 482 -7.08 -1.35 -12.82
C ASP A 482 -7.81 -1.01 -11.52
N ILE A 483 -8.36 -2.03 -10.85
CA ILE A 483 -9.13 -1.86 -9.62
C ILE A 483 -8.90 -3.06 -8.69
N ASP A 484 -8.49 -2.77 -7.46
CA ASP A 484 -8.17 -3.78 -6.44
C ASP A 484 -9.31 -4.79 -6.26
N GLY A 485 -8.95 -6.05 -5.99
CA GLY A 485 -9.83 -7.13 -5.56
C GLY A 485 -9.58 -7.45 -4.09
N ASN A 486 -9.39 -8.74 -3.76
CA ASN A 486 -8.79 -9.12 -2.46
C ASN A 486 -7.37 -8.53 -2.31
N ALA A 487 -6.69 -8.39 -3.44
CA ALA A 487 -5.35 -7.84 -3.61
C ALA A 487 -5.25 -7.16 -4.98
N PHE A 488 -4.04 -7.04 -5.51
CA PHE A 488 -3.70 -6.39 -6.77
C PHE A 488 -4.34 -7.12 -7.96
N SER A 489 -4.60 -6.40 -9.04
CA SER A 489 -4.91 -7.06 -10.31
C SER A 489 -3.64 -7.66 -10.90
N GLY A 490 -3.60 -8.98 -11.03
CA GLY A 490 -2.55 -9.68 -11.77
C GLY A 490 -2.41 -9.29 -13.25
N ARG A 491 -3.28 -8.40 -13.75
CA ARG A 491 -3.28 -7.85 -15.12
C ARG A 491 -2.53 -6.51 -15.26
N TYR A 492 -2.16 -5.86 -14.15
CA TYR A 492 -1.66 -4.48 -14.16
C TYR A 492 -0.44 -4.26 -15.07
N HIS A 493 0.55 -5.16 -15.02
CA HIS A 493 1.72 -5.09 -15.91
C HIS A 493 1.32 -5.13 -17.41
N ALA A 494 0.40 -6.02 -17.80
CA ALA A 494 -0.01 -6.15 -19.20
C ALA A 494 -0.85 -4.96 -19.69
N TRP A 495 -1.56 -4.27 -18.80
CA TRP A 495 -2.25 -3.02 -19.12
C TRP A 495 -1.27 -1.87 -19.31
N LEU A 496 -0.27 -1.72 -18.45
CA LEU A 496 0.77 -0.68 -18.60
C LEU A 496 1.58 -0.85 -19.89
N GLN A 497 1.78 -2.09 -20.35
CA GLN A 497 2.47 -2.40 -21.61
C GLN A 497 1.59 -2.19 -22.86
N SER A 498 0.29 -1.99 -22.70
CA SER A 498 -0.63 -1.77 -23.83
C SER A 498 -0.55 -0.36 -24.39
N ASN A 499 -1.09 -0.15 -25.59
CA ASN A 499 -1.24 1.16 -26.21
C ASN A 499 -2.39 1.99 -25.60
N SER A 500 -2.91 1.63 -24.42
CA SER A 500 -4.05 2.29 -23.74
C SER A 500 -3.59 3.02 -22.48
N LEU A 501 -4.35 4.04 -22.05
CA LEU A 501 -4.11 4.75 -20.79
C LEU A 501 -4.69 3.93 -19.64
N VAL A 502 -3.89 3.70 -18.59
CA VAL A 502 -4.33 2.93 -17.42
C VAL A 502 -4.81 3.87 -16.32
N TYR A 503 -6.02 3.63 -15.82
CA TYR A 503 -6.50 4.18 -14.56
C TYR A 503 -6.25 3.19 -13.43
N LYS A 504 -5.81 3.63 -12.25
CA LYS A 504 -5.58 2.75 -11.09
C LYS A 504 -6.38 3.21 -9.89
N LEU A 505 -7.38 2.41 -9.51
CA LEU A 505 -8.13 2.53 -8.26
C LEU A 505 -7.61 1.45 -7.29
N ALA A 506 -6.56 1.79 -6.55
CA ALA A 506 -5.92 0.87 -5.62
C ALA A 506 -5.54 1.55 -4.29
N VAL A 507 -5.76 0.84 -3.19
CA VAL A 507 -5.27 1.21 -1.84
C VAL A 507 -4.09 0.35 -1.40
N PHE A 508 -3.82 -0.74 -2.11
CA PHE A 508 -2.75 -1.66 -1.79
C PHE A 508 -1.44 -1.28 -2.50
N ARG A 509 -0.33 -1.23 -1.76
CA ARG A 509 0.99 -0.86 -2.28
C ARG A 509 1.73 -2.03 -2.90
N GLU A 510 2.24 -1.89 -4.12
CA GLU A 510 3.06 -2.87 -4.82
C GLU A 510 4.57 -2.59 -4.63
N TRP A 511 5.42 -3.55 -5.00
CA TRP A 511 6.89 -3.42 -4.91
C TRP A 511 7.47 -2.33 -5.84
N HIS A 512 6.72 -1.95 -6.88
CA HIS A 512 7.10 -1.01 -7.93
C HIS A 512 6.49 0.40 -7.77
N ASP A 513 5.79 0.69 -6.67
CA ASP A 513 5.16 2.00 -6.38
C ASP A 513 6.16 3.18 -6.46
N GLU A 514 7.44 2.93 -6.17
CA GLU A 514 8.51 3.92 -6.26
C GLU A 514 8.99 4.17 -7.68
N TRP A 515 8.68 3.28 -8.62
CA TRP A 515 9.14 3.29 -10.00
C TRP A 515 8.04 3.68 -10.98
N LEU A 516 6.77 3.40 -10.67
CA LEU A 516 5.62 3.85 -11.43
C LEU A 516 5.05 5.15 -10.82
N LYS A 517 4.95 6.22 -11.62
CA LYS A 517 4.45 7.51 -11.15
C LYS A 517 3.05 7.78 -11.67
N ALA A 518 2.14 8.11 -10.74
CA ALA A 518 0.84 8.67 -11.05
C ALA A 518 0.99 9.94 -11.92
N TRP A 519 0.03 10.15 -12.82
CA TRP A 519 0.00 11.19 -13.84
C TRP A 519 1.11 11.15 -14.90
N VAL A 520 2.10 10.25 -14.77
CA VAL A 520 3.12 9.98 -15.82
C VAL A 520 2.86 8.64 -16.53
N HIS A 521 2.59 7.58 -15.77
CA HIS A 521 2.40 6.22 -16.31
C HIS A 521 0.97 5.66 -16.11
N TYR A 522 0.17 6.28 -15.22
CA TYR A 522 -1.21 5.90 -14.97
C TYR A 522 -1.96 7.06 -14.30
N VAL A 523 -3.30 7.07 -14.39
CA VAL A 523 -4.15 8.06 -13.72
C VAL A 523 -4.71 7.46 -12.42
N PRO A 524 -4.41 8.02 -11.24
CA PRO A 524 -4.92 7.51 -9.97
C PRO A 524 -6.41 7.87 -9.78
N LEU A 525 -7.22 6.92 -9.31
CA LEU A 525 -8.62 7.12 -8.95
C LEU A 525 -8.87 6.89 -7.47
N GLY A 526 -9.71 7.74 -6.89
CA GLY A 526 -10.11 7.73 -5.50
C GLY A 526 -11.39 6.93 -5.26
N LEU A 527 -11.56 6.44 -4.03
CA LEU A 527 -12.72 5.63 -3.66
C LEU A 527 -14.06 6.42 -3.62
N ARG A 528 -13.99 7.75 -3.63
CA ARG A 528 -15.16 8.64 -3.68
C ARG A 528 -15.72 8.75 -5.09
N GLY A 529 -14.90 8.71 -6.14
CA GLY A 529 -15.37 8.75 -7.52
C GLY A 529 -16.18 9.98 -7.90
N GLU A 530 -15.75 11.14 -7.43
CA GLU A 530 -16.24 12.44 -7.92
C GLU A 530 -15.48 12.84 -9.19
N GLU A 531 -14.26 12.31 -9.34
CA GLU A 531 -13.32 12.53 -10.43
C GLU A 531 -13.40 11.50 -11.57
N TYR A 532 -14.17 10.41 -11.43
CA TYR A 532 -14.26 9.34 -12.44
C TYR A 532 -14.71 9.85 -13.81
N VAL A 533 -15.75 10.70 -13.83
CA VAL A 533 -16.34 11.19 -15.08
C VAL A 533 -15.53 12.34 -15.64
N GLU A 534 -15.15 13.32 -14.80
CA GLU A 534 -14.35 14.45 -15.26
C GLU A 534 -13.00 14.00 -15.84
N SER A 535 -12.31 13.04 -15.23
CA SER A 535 -11.03 12.59 -15.77
C SER A 535 -11.16 11.97 -17.16
N VAL A 536 -12.22 11.20 -17.44
CA VAL A 536 -12.47 10.64 -18.79
C VAL A 536 -12.96 11.72 -19.75
N ARG A 537 -13.84 12.62 -19.30
CA ARG A 537 -14.33 13.77 -20.07
C ARG A 537 -13.16 14.64 -20.53
N TYR A 538 -12.27 15.01 -19.61
CA TYR A 538 -11.08 15.80 -19.89
C TYR A 538 -10.25 15.17 -21.02
N PHE A 539 -9.94 13.88 -20.91
CA PHE A 539 -9.09 13.18 -21.89
C PHE A 539 -9.77 12.88 -23.24
N GLU A 540 -11.10 12.86 -23.33
CA GLU A 540 -11.83 12.64 -24.59
C GLU A 540 -12.38 13.92 -25.23
N GLU A 541 -12.72 14.95 -24.47
CA GLU A 541 -13.44 16.14 -24.97
C GLU A 541 -12.56 17.41 -25.03
N GLU A 542 -11.53 17.54 -24.18
CA GLU A 542 -10.61 18.70 -24.23
C GLU A 542 -9.40 18.42 -25.14
N GLU A 543 -9.06 19.36 -26.03
CA GLU A 543 -7.96 19.18 -27.01
C GLU A 543 -6.61 18.89 -26.32
N GLY A 544 -6.31 19.59 -25.22
CA GLY A 544 -5.11 19.33 -24.42
C GLY A 544 -5.14 17.95 -23.76
N GLY A 545 -6.29 17.54 -23.24
CA GLY A 545 -6.47 16.23 -22.61
C GLY A 545 -6.29 15.08 -23.60
N GLN A 546 -6.84 15.18 -24.81
CA GLN A 546 -6.65 14.17 -25.87
C GLN A 546 -5.17 13.92 -26.19
N GLN A 547 -4.37 14.99 -26.23
CA GLN A 547 -2.92 14.91 -26.46
C GLN A 547 -2.19 14.28 -25.26
N GLU A 548 -2.56 14.67 -24.04
CA GLU A 548 -1.97 14.12 -22.81
C GLU A 548 -2.32 12.65 -22.59
N ALA A 549 -3.56 12.22 -22.85
CA ALA A 549 -3.99 10.84 -22.69
C ALA A 549 -3.16 9.88 -23.55
N LYS A 550 -3.02 10.22 -24.83
CA LYS A 550 -2.17 9.50 -25.79
C LYS A 550 -0.70 9.49 -25.37
N ARG A 551 -0.22 10.58 -24.76
CA ARG A 551 1.16 10.72 -24.29
C ARG A 551 1.43 9.88 -23.04
N ILE A 552 0.54 9.91 -22.05
CA ILE A 552 0.61 9.08 -20.83
C ILE A 552 0.55 7.58 -21.20
N ALA A 553 -0.33 7.17 -22.12
CA ALA A 553 -0.36 5.79 -22.62
C ALA A 553 0.98 5.36 -23.24
N LYS A 554 1.60 6.23 -24.04
CA LYS A 554 2.90 5.98 -24.66
C LYS A 554 4.05 5.91 -23.65
N GLU A 555 4.10 6.85 -22.70
CA GLU A 555 5.12 6.85 -21.64
C GLU A 555 4.95 5.66 -20.69
N SER A 556 3.71 5.30 -20.34
CA SER A 556 3.37 4.09 -19.58
C SER A 556 4.00 2.84 -20.21
N LYS A 557 3.72 2.61 -21.49
CA LYS A 557 4.25 1.48 -22.25
C LYS A 557 5.78 1.48 -22.32
N GLY A 558 6.36 2.59 -22.79
CA GLY A 558 7.80 2.72 -22.98
C GLY A 558 8.60 2.70 -21.67
N TRP A 559 7.95 2.91 -20.52
CA TRP A 559 8.55 2.75 -19.19
C TRP A 559 8.34 1.35 -18.61
N ALA A 560 7.15 0.77 -18.74
CA ALA A 560 6.84 -0.59 -18.29
C ALA A 560 7.76 -1.63 -18.96
N GLU A 561 8.04 -1.46 -20.25
CA GLU A 561 9.02 -2.27 -21.01
C GLU A 561 10.46 -2.19 -20.45
N LYS A 562 10.79 -1.19 -19.62
CA LYS A 562 12.14 -0.96 -19.07
C LYS A 562 12.30 -1.26 -17.58
N VAL A 563 11.23 -1.18 -16.78
CA VAL A 563 11.32 -1.31 -15.32
C VAL A 563 10.47 -2.42 -14.69
N LEU A 564 9.64 -3.11 -15.49
CA LEU A 564 8.80 -4.23 -15.02
C LEU A 564 9.23 -5.58 -15.63
N ARG A 565 10.46 -5.67 -16.17
CA ARG A 565 11.02 -6.89 -16.75
C ARG A 565 11.40 -7.87 -15.65
N LYS A 566 11.57 -9.15 -15.99
CA LYS A 566 12.03 -10.19 -15.04
C LYS A 566 13.37 -9.82 -14.41
N GLU A 567 14.25 -9.22 -15.22
CA GLU A 567 15.48 -8.53 -14.83
C GLU A 567 15.31 -7.62 -13.61
N ASP A 568 14.29 -6.77 -13.64
CA ASP A 568 14.08 -5.71 -12.65
C ASP A 568 13.50 -6.30 -11.36
N LEU A 569 12.58 -7.27 -11.48
CA LEU A 569 12.08 -8.07 -10.36
C LEU A 569 13.24 -8.80 -9.65
N GLU A 570 14.17 -9.42 -10.40
CA GLU A 570 15.35 -10.07 -9.81
C GLU A 570 16.26 -9.08 -9.07
N VAL A 571 16.52 -7.89 -9.65
CA VAL A 571 17.40 -6.89 -9.02
C VAL A 571 16.79 -6.33 -7.73
N TRP A 572 15.47 -6.07 -7.73
CA TRP A 572 14.75 -5.61 -6.54
C TRP A 572 14.73 -6.70 -5.47
N TYR A 573 14.48 -7.96 -5.86
CA TYR A 573 14.46 -9.08 -4.91
C TYR A 573 15.85 -9.38 -4.33
N PHE A 574 16.90 -9.26 -5.14
CA PHE A 574 18.28 -9.35 -4.66
C PHE A 574 18.59 -8.26 -3.65
N ARG A 575 18.16 -7.01 -3.90
CA ARG A 575 18.31 -5.93 -2.91
C ARG A 575 17.61 -6.28 -1.60
N LEU A 576 16.33 -6.66 -1.65
CA LEU A 576 15.57 -7.04 -0.46
C LEU A 576 16.29 -8.11 0.36
N LEU A 577 16.79 -9.16 -0.28
CA LEU A 577 17.38 -10.29 0.44
C LEU A 577 18.80 -10.03 0.95
N LEU A 578 19.54 -9.05 0.41
CA LEU A 578 20.75 -8.54 1.07
C LEU A 578 20.42 -7.75 2.34
N GLU A 579 19.41 -6.87 2.29
CA GLU A 579 18.98 -6.10 3.47
C GLU A 579 18.37 -7.01 4.55
N TYR A 580 17.54 -7.99 4.18
CA TYR A 580 17.00 -8.99 5.08
C TYR A 580 18.11 -9.91 5.63
N GLY A 581 19.05 -10.34 4.78
CA GLY A 581 20.20 -11.14 5.19
C GLY A 581 21.03 -10.45 6.26
N ARG A 582 21.24 -9.13 6.14
CA ARG A 582 21.86 -8.33 7.19
C ARG A 582 20.97 -8.21 8.44
N LEU A 583 19.68 -7.96 8.27
CA LEU A 583 18.75 -7.80 9.40
C LEU A 583 18.75 -9.00 10.37
N VAL A 584 18.95 -10.21 9.83
CA VAL A 584 19.03 -11.49 10.57
C VAL A 584 20.45 -11.98 10.88
N ASP A 585 21.48 -11.20 10.58
CA ASP A 585 22.88 -11.49 10.94
C ASP A 585 23.15 -11.07 12.40
N ASP A 586 23.82 -11.92 13.19
CA ASP A 586 24.12 -11.63 14.60
C ASP A 586 25.13 -10.48 14.79
N GLU A 587 25.95 -10.19 13.78
CA GLU A 587 26.92 -9.07 13.75
C GLU A 587 26.45 -7.91 12.85
N ARG A 588 25.13 -7.76 12.61
CA ARG A 588 24.57 -6.77 11.65
C ARG A 588 25.02 -5.31 11.82
N GLU A 589 25.46 -4.96 13.03
CA GLU A 589 25.95 -3.62 13.40
C GLU A 589 27.41 -3.42 12.95
N ASP A 590 28.18 -4.50 12.83
CA ASP A 590 29.60 -4.48 12.48
C ASP A 590 29.90 -4.96 11.05
N ILE A 591 28.89 -5.41 10.29
CA ILE A 591 29.03 -5.73 8.87
C ILE A 591 28.49 -4.62 7.95
N GLY A 592 29.10 -4.49 6.77
CA GLY A 592 28.67 -3.51 5.76
C GLY A 592 29.68 -3.36 4.63
N PHE A 593 29.24 -2.73 3.54
CA PHE A 593 30.06 -2.39 2.39
C PHE A 593 30.63 -0.97 2.52
N GLY A 594 31.91 -0.82 2.20
CA GLY A 594 32.63 0.45 2.05
C GLY A 594 33.47 0.43 0.77
N ILE A 595 33.97 1.60 0.39
CA ILE A 595 34.86 1.83 -0.76
C ILE A 595 36.19 2.35 -0.23
#